data_AF-A0A2D3W586-F1
#
_entry.id   AF-A0A2D3W586-F1
#
_cell.length_a   1.000
_cell.length_b   1.000
_cell.length_c   1.000
_cell.angle_alpha   90.00
_cell.angle_beta   90.00
_cell.angle_gamma   90.00
#
_symmetry.space_group_name_H-M   'P 1'
#
loop_
_entity.id
_entity.type
_entity.pdbx_description
1 polymer ?
#
loop_
_entity_poly.entity_id
_entity_poly.type
_entity_poly.pdbx_seq_one_letter_code
_entity_poly.pdbx_strand_id
1 'polypeptide(L)'
;MNKLPARISQIEEAQNLHIVHFEGENYSLKMMGLELPKNVHVGSNVILGVKPSHVAIAKNLSGELSYSNQIHATVHRIEEGTLLCNVELHVGSSVMQSLMTMASCKRMRLQVGDEVVLLMKASEVFITEVLDV
;
A
#
# COMPACT_ATOMS: atom_id res chain seq x y z
N MET A 1 1.91 -9.82 5.85
CA MET A 1 2.26 -9.21 4.55
C MET A 1 0.95 -8.74 3.95
N ASN A 2 0.85 -7.48 3.52
CA ASN A 2 -0.36 -7.00 2.88
C ASN A 2 -0.42 -7.52 1.45
N LYS A 3 -1.62 -7.88 0.99
CA LYS A 3 -1.88 -8.36 -0.37
C LYS A 3 -3.05 -7.58 -0.94
N LEU A 4 -2.88 -7.06 -2.14
CA LEU A 4 -3.88 -6.23 -2.82
C LEU A 4 -4.03 -6.70 -4.27
N PRO A 5 -5.23 -7.17 -4.69
CA PRO A 5 -5.48 -7.56 -6.07
C PRO A 5 -5.60 -6.32 -6.96
N ALA A 6 -4.86 -6.30 -8.06
CA ALA A 6 -4.89 -5.17 -8.99
C ALA A 6 -4.65 -5.62 -10.43
N ARG A 7 -4.99 -4.74 -11.38
CA ARG A 7 -4.69 -4.91 -12.80
C ARG A 7 -3.66 -3.87 -13.23
N ILE A 8 -2.70 -4.27 -14.06
CA ILE A 8 -1.73 -3.35 -14.63
C ILE A 8 -2.44 -2.44 -15.64
N SER A 9 -2.38 -1.12 -15.40
CA SER A 9 -2.97 -0.10 -16.26
C SER A 9 -1.95 0.54 -17.19
N GLN A 10 -0.71 0.67 -16.75
CA GLN A 10 0.36 1.31 -17.53
C GLN A 10 1.74 0.81 -17.08
N ILE A 11 2.68 0.72 -18.03
CA ILE A 11 4.09 0.49 -17.76
C ILE A 11 4.87 1.63 -18.42
N GLU A 12 5.60 2.41 -17.63
CA GLU A 12 6.58 3.38 -18.08
C GLU A 12 7.98 2.76 -17.98
N GLU A 13 8.81 2.96 -19.00
CA GLU A 13 10.16 2.44 -19.06
C GLU A 13 11.14 3.54 -19.48
N ALA A 14 12.23 3.66 -18.73
CA ALA A 14 13.35 4.52 -19.07
C ALA A 14 14.66 3.85 -18.66
N GLN A 15 15.54 3.60 -19.64
CA GLN A 15 16.80 2.86 -19.44
C GLN A 15 16.55 1.46 -18.85
N ASN A 16 16.87 1.25 -17.59
CA ASN A 16 16.71 0.00 -16.85
C ASN A 16 15.72 0.15 -15.67
N LEU A 17 14.88 1.18 -15.69
CA LEU A 17 13.90 1.44 -14.65
C LEU A 17 12.50 1.35 -15.22
N HIS A 18 11.62 0.69 -14.49
CA HIS A 18 10.20 0.63 -14.76
C HIS A 18 9.41 1.33 -13.66
N ILE A 19 8.40 2.09 -14.05
CA ILE A 19 7.30 2.51 -13.18
C ILE A 19 6.04 1.82 -13.70
N VAL A 20 5.45 0.97 -12.86
CA VAL A 20 4.22 0.24 -13.21
C VAL A 20 3.07 0.84 -12.42
N HIS A 21 1.98 1.12 -13.12
CA HIS A 21 0.73 1.60 -12.54
C HIS A 21 -0.27 0.45 -12.47
N PHE A 22 -1.02 0.41 -11.37
CA PHE A 22 -1.99 -0.61 -11.08
C PHE A 22 -3.31 0.05 -10.66
N GLU A 23 -4.41 -0.54 -11.11
CA GLU A 23 -5.76 -0.19 -10.69
C GLU A 23 -6.36 -1.36 -9.91
N GLY A 24 -6.78 -1.10 -8.68
CA GLY A 24 -7.61 -1.99 -7.86
C GLY A 24 -9.07 -1.53 -7.84
N GLU A 25 -9.86 -2.06 -6.91
CA GLU A 25 -11.29 -1.73 -6.79
C GLU A 25 -11.51 -0.22 -6.58
N ASN A 26 -10.85 0.37 -5.59
CA ASN A 26 -11.00 1.79 -5.19
C ASN A 26 -9.66 2.45 -4.89
N TYR A 27 -8.58 1.98 -5.51
CA TYR A 27 -7.24 2.53 -5.32
C TYR A 27 -6.40 2.37 -6.58
N SER A 28 -5.50 3.33 -6.78
CA SER A 28 -4.42 3.24 -7.76
C SER A 28 -3.09 3.13 -7.04
N LEU A 29 -2.21 2.25 -7.51
CA LEU A 29 -0.88 2.05 -6.94
C LEU A 29 0.20 2.13 -8.02
N LYS A 30 1.41 2.44 -7.57
CA LYS A 30 2.63 2.45 -8.38
C LYS A 30 3.70 1.58 -7.73
N MET A 31 4.40 0.82 -8.57
CA MET A 31 5.65 0.13 -8.24
C MET A 31 6.78 0.79 -9.03
N MET A 32 7.97 0.88 -8.43
CA MET A 32 9.21 1.10 -9.16
C MET A 32 10.13 -0.11 -9.02
N GLY A 33 10.80 -0.49 -10.10
CA GLY A 33 11.71 -1.64 -10.10
C GLY A 33 12.66 -1.62 -11.28
N LEU A 34 13.79 -2.33 -11.15
CA LEU A 34 14.77 -2.47 -12.23
C LEU A 34 14.41 -3.55 -13.24
N GLU A 35 13.64 -4.55 -12.80
CA GLU A 35 13.22 -5.67 -13.63
C GLU A 35 11.74 -5.93 -13.38
N LEU A 36 11.04 -6.32 -14.45
CA LEU A 36 9.67 -6.82 -14.36
C LEU A 36 9.68 -8.34 -14.45
N PRO A 37 8.79 -9.04 -13.72
CA PRO A 37 8.61 -10.46 -13.92
C PRO A 37 8.29 -10.75 -15.40
N LYS A 38 8.85 -11.84 -15.93
CA LYS A 38 8.58 -12.26 -17.30
C LYS A 38 7.07 -12.48 -17.50
N ASN A 39 6.55 -12.12 -18.67
CA ASN A 39 5.14 -12.24 -19.08
C ASN A 39 4.16 -11.23 -18.45
N VAL A 40 4.65 -10.25 -17.69
CA VAL A 40 3.82 -9.15 -17.20
C VAL A 40 3.60 -8.13 -18.32
N HIS A 41 2.35 -7.75 -18.57
CA HIS A 41 1.98 -6.77 -19.58
C HIS A 41 0.81 -5.90 -19.10
N VAL A 42 0.55 -4.78 -19.80
CA VAL A 42 -0.65 -3.97 -19.52
C VAL A 42 -1.89 -4.84 -19.71
N GLY A 43 -2.78 -4.81 -18.71
CA GLY A 43 -3.95 -5.68 -18.64
C GLY A 43 -3.78 -6.89 -17.72
N SER A 44 -2.54 -7.26 -17.35
CA SER A 44 -2.32 -8.40 -16.46
C SER A 44 -2.94 -8.19 -15.08
N ASN A 45 -3.64 -9.20 -14.56
CA ASN A 45 -4.10 -9.27 -13.19
C ASN A 45 -2.98 -9.80 -12.29
N VAL A 46 -2.75 -9.12 -11.19
CA VAL A 46 -1.64 -9.41 -10.27
C VAL A 46 -2.09 -9.27 -8.81
N ILE A 47 -1.35 -9.89 -7.90
CA ILE A 47 -1.41 -9.59 -6.48
C ILE A 47 -0.19 -8.74 -6.13
N LEU A 48 -0.44 -7.55 -5.59
CA LEU A 48 0.59 -6.66 -5.04
C LEU A 48 0.87 -7.02 -3.59
N GLY A 49 2.13 -6.91 -3.20
CA GLY A 49 2.63 -7.08 -1.85
C GLY A 49 3.25 -5.79 -1.29
N VAL A 50 3.06 -5.57 0.00
CA VAL A 50 3.78 -4.55 0.78
C VAL A 50 3.90 -5.00 2.24
N LYS A 51 5.08 -4.79 2.84
CA LYS A 51 5.30 -5.15 4.25
C LYS A 51 4.54 -4.18 5.16
N PRO A 52 3.92 -4.63 6.26
CA PRO A 52 3.24 -3.73 7.19
C PRO A 52 4.12 -2.62 7.74
N SER A 53 5.43 -2.86 7.89
CA SER A 53 6.41 -1.85 8.34
C SER A 53 6.69 -0.75 7.30
N HIS A 54 6.23 -0.90 6.06
CA HIS A 54 6.39 0.08 4.98
C HIS A 54 5.07 0.78 4.62
N VAL A 55 4.02 0.54 5.40
CA VAL A 55 2.75 1.26 5.31
C VAL A 55 2.74 2.30 6.44
N ALA A 56 2.80 3.57 6.09
CA ALA A 56 2.62 4.65 7.05
C ALA A 56 1.15 5.09 7.09
N ILE A 57 0.68 5.56 8.25
CA ILE A 57 -0.66 6.10 8.42
C ILE A 57 -0.57 7.61 8.57
N ALA A 58 -1.36 8.34 7.79
CA ALA A 58 -1.62 9.75 7.98
C ALA A 58 -3.08 9.98 8.42
N LYS A 59 -3.27 10.74 9.49
CA LYS A 59 -4.57 11.22 9.96
C LYS A 59 -4.60 12.73 9.80
N ASN A 60 -5.69 13.29 9.25
CA ASN A 60 -5.81 14.71 8.91
C ASN A 60 -4.68 15.19 7.99
N LEU A 61 -4.43 14.44 6.91
CA LEU A 61 -3.36 14.74 5.98
C LEU A 61 -3.57 16.11 5.30
N SER A 62 -2.52 16.93 5.26
CA SER A 62 -2.49 18.22 4.57
C SER A 62 -1.10 18.47 3.96
N GLY A 63 -1.06 19.17 2.83
CA GLY A 63 0.19 19.48 2.12
C GLY A 63 0.58 18.42 1.09
N GLU A 64 1.78 18.56 0.54
CA GLU A 64 2.31 17.68 -0.51
C GLU A 64 3.26 16.63 0.07
N LEU A 65 3.18 15.40 -0.43
CA LEU A 65 4.00 14.28 -0.01
C LEU A 65 4.66 13.59 -1.19
N SER A 66 5.89 13.11 -1.00
CA SER A 66 6.61 12.29 -1.98
C SER A 66 6.21 10.80 -1.95
N TYR A 67 5.06 10.46 -1.37
CA TYR A 67 4.50 9.11 -1.37
C TYR A 67 3.56 9.00 -2.56
N SER A 68 4.01 8.31 -3.61
CA SER A 68 3.24 8.12 -4.85
C SER A 68 1.99 7.26 -4.65
N ASN A 69 1.95 6.47 -3.58
CA ASN A 69 0.84 5.61 -3.23
C ASN A 69 0.16 6.16 -1.99
N GLN A 70 -1.07 6.63 -2.16
CA GLN A 70 -1.92 7.19 -1.12
C GLN A 70 -3.30 6.56 -1.23
N ILE A 71 -3.71 5.80 -0.22
CA ILE A 71 -4.96 5.03 -0.23
C ILE A 71 -5.81 5.44 0.97
N HIS A 72 -7.07 5.78 0.76
CA HIS A 72 -8.02 5.99 1.85
C HIS A 72 -8.36 4.67 2.54
N ALA A 73 -8.37 4.67 3.87
CA ALA A 73 -8.65 3.51 4.67
C ALA A 73 -9.35 3.87 5.97
N THR A 74 -10.13 2.94 6.50
CA THR A 74 -10.76 3.08 7.82
C THR A 74 -10.09 2.14 8.81
N VAL A 75 -9.70 2.64 9.98
CA VAL A 75 -9.12 1.81 11.04
C VAL A 75 -10.17 0.81 11.54
N HIS A 76 -9.90 -0.47 11.36
CA HIS A 76 -10.79 -1.56 11.78
C HIS A 76 -10.45 -2.08 13.17
N ARG A 77 -9.15 -2.24 13.46
CA ARG A 77 -8.66 -2.81 14.72
C ARG A 77 -7.24 -2.33 15.01
N ILE A 78 -6.94 -2.17 16.30
CA ILE A 78 -5.59 -1.81 16.78
C ILE A 78 -5.17 -2.88 17.78
N GLU A 79 -4.09 -3.59 17.46
CA GLU A 79 -3.43 -4.52 18.37
C GLU A 79 -2.28 -3.78 19.08
N GLU A 80 -2.52 -3.41 20.33
CA GLU A 80 -1.52 -2.71 21.13
C GLU A 80 -0.50 -3.68 21.74
N GLY A 81 0.78 -3.42 21.48
CA GLY A 81 1.89 -4.02 22.21
C GLY A 81 2.56 -3.00 23.16
N THR A 82 3.72 -3.35 23.70
CA THR A 82 4.48 -2.42 24.58
C THR A 82 5.19 -1.33 23.78
N LEU A 83 5.84 -1.70 22.67
CA LEU A 83 6.66 -0.79 21.84
C LEU A 83 6.02 -0.49 20.49
N LEU A 84 5.36 -1.49 19.90
CA LEU A 84 4.74 -1.42 18.59
C LEU A 84 3.25 -1.74 18.70
N CYS A 85 2.46 -1.24 17.75
CA CYS A 85 1.13 -1.75 17.45
C CYS A 85 1.05 -2.20 16.00
N ASN A 86 0.18 -3.18 15.79
CA ASN A 86 -0.30 -3.56 14.48
C ASN A 86 -1.71 -2.95 14.30
N VAL A 87 -1.87 -2.12 13.28
CA VAL A 87 -3.14 -1.49 12.94
C VAL A 87 -3.71 -2.19 11.72
N GLU A 88 -4.91 -2.74 11.84
CA GLU A 88 -5.66 -3.34 10.74
C GLU A 88 -6.65 -2.32 10.19
N LEU A 89 -6.66 -2.14 8.86
CA LEU A 89 -7.43 -1.13 8.16
C LEU A 89 -8.18 -1.73 6.98
N HIS A 90 -9.40 -1.25 6.74
CA HIS A 90 -10.18 -1.58 5.56
C HIS A 90 -9.80 -0.67 4.39
N VAL A 91 -9.55 -1.28 3.23
CA VAL A 91 -9.29 -0.64 1.94
C VAL A 91 -10.20 -1.31 0.91
N GLY A 92 -11.33 -0.68 0.58
CA GLY A 92 -12.37 -1.35 -0.22
C GLY A 92 -12.81 -2.66 0.45
N SER A 93 -12.81 -3.76 -0.31
CA SER A 93 -13.08 -5.10 0.22
C SER A 93 -11.88 -5.79 0.90
N SER A 94 -10.70 -5.15 0.93
CA SER A 94 -9.44 -5.74 1.41
C SER A 94 -9.05 -5.24 2.81
N VAL A 95 -8.30 -6.05 3.56
CA VAL A 95 -7.71 -5.65 4.83
C VAL A 95 -6.21 -5.47 4.69
N MET A 96 -5.71 -4.33 5.15
CA MET A 96 -4.28 -4.03 5.23
C MET A 96 -3.83 -3.88 6.68
N GLN A 97 -2.54 -4.13 6.92
CA GLN A 97 -1.86 -3.99 8.19
C GLN A 97 -0.79 -2.91 8.10
N SER A 98 -0.68 -2.10 9.15
CA SER A 98 0.39 -1.13 9.34
C SER A 98 1.06 -1.39 10.69
N LEU A 99 2.36 -1.65 10.66
CA LEU A 99 3.16 -1.82 11.88
C LEU A 99 3.81 -0.48 12.22
N MET A 100 3.45 0.10 13.37
CA MET A 100 4.00 1.39 13.81
C MET A 100 4.33 1.39 15.30
N THR A 101 5.00 2.45 15.77
CA THR A 101 5.30 2.58 17.20
C THR A 101 4.04 2.92 17.99
N MET A 102 3.91 2.32 19.18
CA MET A 102 2.84 2.69 20.12
C MET A 102 2.84 4.18 20.45
N ALA A 103 4.03 4.78 20.54
CA ALA A 103 4.17 6.22 20.75
C ALA A 103 3.51 7.05 19.64
N SER A 104 3.62 6.62 18.38
CA SER A 104 2.97 7.30 17.25
C SER A 104 1.46 7.10 17.25
N CYS A 105 0.99 5.89 17.52
CA CYS A 105 -0.45 5.59 17.66
C CYS A 105 -1.09 6.49 18.74
N LYS A 106 -0.48 6.58 19.92
CA LYS A 106 -0.93 7.46 21.02
C LYS A 106 -0.86 8.94 20.65
N ARG A 107 0.24 9.40 20.05
CA ARG A 107 0.42 10.80 19.60
C ARG A 107 -0.65 11.21 18.59
N MET A 108 -1.01 10.31 17.68
CA MET A 108 -2.06 10.54 16.66
C MET A 108 -3.47 10.41 17.24
N ARG A 109 -3.62 9.88 18.45
CA ARG A 109 -4.91 9.49 19.04
C ARG A 109 -5.70 8.64 18.04
N LEU A 110 -5.02 7.65 17.47
CA LEU A 110 -5.62 6.74 16.48
C LEU A 110 -6.62 5.83 17.19
N GLN A 111 -7.80 5.66 16.60
CA GLN A 111 -8.92 4.92 17.15
C GLN A 111 -9.62 4.12 16.05
N VAL A 112 -10.31 3.05 16.44
CA VAL A 112 -11.18 2.30 15.53
C VAL A 112 -12.27 3.23 14.98
N GLY A 113 -12.50 3.16 13.67
CA GLY A 113 -13.41 4.05 12.94
C GLY A 113 -12.79 5.33 12.42
N ASP A 114 -11.50 5.60 12.71
CA ASP A 114 -10.81 6.73 12.10
C ASP A 114 -10.66 6.53 10.58
N GLU A 115 -11.00 7.57 9.83
CA GLU A 115 -10.65 7.72 8.42
C GLU A 115 -9.22 8.23 8.29
N VAL A 116 -8.39 7.50 7.55
CA VAL A 116 -6.96 7.78 7.39
C VAL A 116 -6.50 7.58 5.95
N VAL A 117 -5.29 8.02 5.66
CA VAL A 117 -4.60 7.77 4.39
C VAL A 117 -3.39 6.88 4.66
N LEU A 118 -3.33 5.74 3.98
CA LEU A 118 -2.16 4.87 3.93
C LEU A 118 -1.17 5.39 2.90
N LEU A 119 0.08 5.54 3.32
CA LEU A 119 1.17 6.08 2.53
C LEU A 119 2.23 5.01 2.30
N MET A 120 2.54 4.74 1.03
CA MET A 120 3.59 3.79 0.65
C MET A 120 4.49 4.41 -0.42
N LYS A 121 5.79 4.13 -0.35
CA LYS A 121 6.71 4.48 -1.44
C LYS A 121 6.53 3.46 -2.56
N ALA A 122 6.67 3.91 -3.81
CA ALA A 122 6.60 3.01 -4.96
C ALA A 122 7.68 1.92 -4.92
N SER A 123 8.80 2.16 -4.23
CA SER A 123 9.89 1.19 -4.04
C SER A 123 9.55 0.03 -3.11
N GLU A 124 8.47 0.15 -2.33
CA GLU A 124 8.08 -0.85 -1.31
C GLU A 124 6.86 -1.69 -1.72
N VAL A 125 6.23 -1.35 -2.84
CA VAL A 125 5.15 -2.14 -3.46
C VAL A 125 5.77 -3.03 -4.52
N PHE A 126 5.41 -4.30 -4.55
CA PHE A 126 5.95 -5.27 -5.52
C PHE A 126 4.89 -6.27 -5.96
N ILE A 127 5.06 -6.90 -7.11
CA ILE A 127 4.19 -7.99 -7.56
C ILE A 127 4.58 -9.27 -6.81
N THR A 128 3.63 -9.88 -6.09
CA THR A 128 3.82 -11.18 -5.45
C THR A 128 3.40 -12.36 -6.31
N GLU A 129 2.41 -12.15 -7.19
CA GLU A 129 1.80 -13.21 -7.99
C GLU A 129 1.20 -12.60 -9.27
N VAL A 130 1.31 -13.31 -10.39
CA VAL A 130 0.65 -12.99 -11.66
C VAL A 130 -0.46 -14.01 -11.86
N LEU A 131 -1.70 -13.54 -12.04
CA LEU A 131 -2.89 -14.39 -12.05
C LEU A 131 -3.26 -14.89 -13.45
N ASP A 132 -2.79 -14.23 -14.50
CA ASP A 132 -3.11 -14.56 -15.90
C ASP A 132 -2.09 -15.58 -16.48
N VAL A 133 -2.12 -16.81 -15.97
CA VAL A 133 -1.30 -17.93 -16.46
C VAL A 133 -2.02 -18.71 -17.55
#